data_AF-A0A3B9FMT7-F1
#
_entry.id   AF-A0A3B9FMT7-F1
#
_cell.length_a   1.000
_cell.length_b   1.000
_cell.length_c   1.000
_cell.angle_alpha   90.00
_cell.angle_beta   90.00
_cell.angle_gamma   90.00
#
_symmetry.space_group_name_H-M   'P 1'
#
loop_
_entity.id
_entity.type
_entity.pdbx_description
1 polymer ?
#
loop_
_entity_poly.entity_id
_entity_poly.type
_entity_poly.pdbx_seq_one_letter_code
_entity_poly.pdbx_strand_id
1 'polypeptide(L)'
;MNRIDPISLPALAALQATPLVIRANPAGGFLAYLDFSEVFEPSLATPGETFRRLSPRAMDETLSFSGWIGFFGYEFLATHLGLDLRASRDVDVPSGWFARPRTIIHLHADKTFIESTLPDRAKDLASSLASFSAQRKANRKTGDKSITCNLSFEQYEGIFSRAREAILDGETYQIKISQRFESSNGIDPLLSF
;
A
#
# COMPACT_ATOMS: atom_id res chain seq x y z
N MET A 1 -21.58 -4.84 13.58
CA MET A 1 -21.37 -4.56 12.13
C MET A 1 -22.50 -3.66 11.65
N ASN A 2 -22.20 -2.45 11.18
CA ASN A 2 -23.19 -1.51 10.65
C ASN A 2 -23.29 -1.63 9.14
N ARG A 3 -24.51 -1.65 8.61
CA ARG A 3 -24.79 -1.73 7.17
C ARG A 3 -25.36 -0.40 6.70
N ILE A 4 -24.81 0.14 5.60
CA ILE A 4 -25.29 1.34 4.92
C ILE A 4 -25.41 1.10 3.40
N ASP A 5 -25.97 2.07 2.71
CA ASP A 5 -26.05 2.10 1.25
C ASP A 5 -24.64 1.98 0.61
N PRO A 6 -24.56 1.45 -0.62
CA PRO A 6 -23.28 1.33 -1.32
C PRO A 6 -22.64 2.71 -1.51
N ILE A 7 -21.36 2.82 -1.15
CA ILE A 7 -20.56 4.01 -1.42
C ILE A 7 -19.41 3.67 -2.38
N SER A 8 -18.98 4.66 -3.14
CA SER A 8 -17.82 4.51 -4.04
C SER A 8 -16.51 4.68 -3.28
N LEU A 9 -15.42 4.11 -3.81
CA LEU A 9 -14.09 4.23 -3.19
C LEU A 9 -13.66 5.69 -2.93
N PRO A 10 -13.88 6.66 -3.85
CA PRO A 10 -13.55 8.06 -3.60
C PRO A 10 -14.32 8.68 -2.41
N ALA A 11 -15.44 8.10 -1.99
CA ALA A 11 -16.19 8.57 -0.83
C ALA A 11 -15.39 8.43 0.48
N LEU A 12 -14.40 7.54 0.53
CA LEU A 12 -13.52 7.39 1.69
C LEU A 12 -12.68 8.65 1.97
N ALA A 13 -12.52 9.54 1.00
CA ALA A 13 -11.83 10.81 1.21
C ALA A 13 -12.54 11.70 2.25
N ALA A 14 -13.84 11.48 2.49
CA ALA A 14 -14.61 12.15 3.54
C ALA A 14 -14.07 11.88 4.94
N LEU A 15 -13.48 10.69 5.13
CA LEU A 15 -13.06 10.21 6.44
C LEU A 15 -11.83 10.95 6.97
N GLN A 16 -11.04 11.58 6.08
CA GLN A 16 -9.76 12.21 6.40
C GLN A 16 -8.83 11.29 7.22
N ALA A 17 -8.99 9.98 7.06
CA ALA A 17 -8.27 8.98 7.83
C ALA A 17 -6.81 8.91 7.36
N THR A 18 -5.88 9.06 8.29
CA THR A 18 -4.45 8.91 8.04
C THR A 18 -3.81 8.09 9.19
N PRO A 19 -3.19 6.93 8.90
CA PRO A 19 -3.13 6.26 7.60
C PRO A 19 -4.48 5.63 7.20
N LEU A 20 -4.66 5.43 5.89
CA LEU A 20 -5.78 4.68 5.28
C LEU A 20 -5.17 3.64 4.35
N VAL A 21 -5.49 2.35 4.56
CA VAL A 21 -5.01 1.27 3.70
C VAL A 21 -6.17 0.68 2.94
N ILE A 22 -6.02 0.50 1.63
CA ILE A 22 -7.05 -0.04 0.75
C ILE A 22 -6.54 -1.29 0.04
N ARG A 23 -7.40 -2.29 -0.08
CA ARG A 23 -7.15 -3.50 -0.84
C ARG A 23 -8.34 -3.82 -1.73
N ALA A 24 -8.07 -4.25 -2.96
CA ALA A 24 -9.10 -4.92 -3.76
C ALA A 24 -9.55 -6.22 -3.05
N ASN A 25 -10.85 -6.50 -3.10
CA ASN A 25 -11.39 -7.76 -2.61
C ASN A 25 -11.47 -8.75 -3.79
N PRO A 26 -10.85 -9.95 -3.71
CA PRO A 26 -10.98 -10.97 -4.76
C PRO A 26 -12.42 -11.35 -5.10
N ALA A 27 -13.34 -11.25 -4.13
CA ALA A 27 -14.77 -11.48 -4.34
C ALA A 27 -15.52 -10.28 -4.98
N GLY A 28 -14.80 -9.22 -5.35
CA GLY A 28 -15.35 -7.96 -5.86
C GLY A 28 -15.47 -6.88 -4.79
N GLY A 29 -15.25 -5.63 -5.22
CA GLY A 29 -15.26 -4.46 -4.34
C GLY A 29 -13.92 -4.21 -3.64
N PHE A 30 -13.96 -3.48 -2.52
CA PHE A 30 -12.77 -3.01 -1.81
C PHE A 30 -12.88 -3.21 -0.30
N LEU A 31 -11.75 -3.31 0.37
CA LEU A 31 -11.61 -3.24 1.82
C LEU A 31 -10.79 -2.00 2.16
N ALA A 32 -11.26 -1.22 3.12
CA ALA A 32 -10.51 -0.11 3.68
C ALA A 32 -10.27 -0.33 5.18
N TYR A 33 -9.03 -0.14 5.60
CA TYR A 33 -8.55 -0.39 6.95
C TYR A 33 -8.10 0.93 7.57
N LEU A 34 -8.53 1.18 8.81
CA LEU A 34 -8.26 2.42 9.54
C LEU A 34 -8.22 2.19 11.06
N ASP A 35 -7.97 3.29 11.78
CA ASP A 35 -7.94 3.37 13.24
C ASP A 35 -6.91 2.40 13.90
N PHE A 36 -5.74 2.26 13.26
CA PHE A 36 -4.74 1.26 13.63
C PHE A 36 -4.32 1.31 15.11
N SER A 37 -4.28 0.16 15.77
CA SER A 37 -3.88 0.03 17.19
C SER A 37 -2.37 -0.03 17.38
N GLU A 38 -1.69 -0.66 16.43
CA GLU A 38 -0.25 -0.84 16.42
C GLU A 38 0.26 -0.47 15.03
N VAL A 39 1.34 0.30 14.97
CA VAL A 39 2.03 0.69 13.74
C VAL A 39 3.52 0.61 14.00
N PHE A 40 4.28 0.02 13.08
CA PHE A 40 5.75 0.05 13.15
C PHE A 40 6.40 -0.08 11.77
N GLU A 41 7.63 0.40 11.67
CA GLU A 41 8.49 0.23 10.50
C GLU A 41 9.59 -0.79 10.80
N PRO A 42 9.86 -1.76 9.93
CA PRO A 42 10.99 -2.68 10.06
C PRO A 42 12.33 -1.96 10.13
N SER A 43 13.20 -2.44 11.02
CA SER A 43 14.56 -1.92 11.18
C SER A 43 15.55 -2.78 10.40
N LEU A 44 16.40 -2.13 9.60
CA LEU A 44 17.52 -2.79 8.90
C LEU A 44 18.57 -3.34 9.88
N ALA A 45 18.76 -2.70 11.03
CA ALA A 45 19.77 -3.09 12.01
C ALA A 45 19.37 -4.33 12.82
N THR A 46 18.06 -4.57 12.99
CA THR A 46 17.53 -5.63 13.86
C THR A 46 16.36 -6.36 13.20
N PRO A 47 16.56 -7.05 12.05
CA PRO A 47 15.48 -7.69 11.31
C PRO A 47 14.76 -8.78 12.10
N GLY A 48 15.44 -9.46 13.04
CA GLY A 48 14.81 -10.45 13.92
C GLY A 48 13.67 -9.88 14.78
N GLU A 49 13.78 -8.61 15.18
CA GLU A 49 12.72 -7.94 15.96
C GLU A 49 11.45 -7.75 15.14
N THR A 50 11.61 -7.45 13.85
CA THR A 50 10.48 -7.32 12.92
C THR A 50 9.68 -8.63 12.85
N PHE A 51 10.35 -9.77 12.66
CA PHE A 51 9.65 -11.06 12.58
C PHE A 51 9.02 -11.47 13.92
N ARG A 52 9.66 -11.13 15.05
CA ARG A 52 9.07 -11.33 16.37
C ARG A 52 7.77 -10.53 16.55
N ARG A 53 7.73 -9.28 16.07
CA ARG A 53 6.50 -8.45 16.10
C ARG A 53 5.41 -8.99 15.19
N LEU A 54 5.78 -9.51 14.02
CA LEU A 54 4.86 -10.10 13.04
C LEU A 54 4.42 -11.52 13.39
N SER A 55 4.90 -12.09 14.50
CA SER A 55 4.51 -13.43 14.93
C SER A 55 2.98 -13.53 15.11
N PRO A 56 2.37 -14.68 14.79
CA PRO A 56 0.94 -14.87 14.90
C PRO A 56 0.39 -14.49 16.27
N ARG A 57 -0.75 -13.82 16.28
CA ARG A 57 -1.46 -13.41 17.49
C ARG A 57 -2.89 -13.93 17.44
N ALA A 58 -3.52 -14.04 18.62
CA ALA A 58 -4.94 -14.34 18.70
C ALA A 58 -5.74 -13.35 17.85
N MET A 59 -6.70 -13.88 17.10
CA MET A 59 -7.62 -13.07 16.32
C MET A 59 -8.60 -12.37 17.25
N ASP A 60 -8.91 -11.12 16.92
CA ASP A 60 -10.07 -10.44 17.48
C ASP A 60 -11.34 -10.98 16.80
N GLU A 61 -12.28 -11.52 17.58
CA GLU A 61 -13.53 -12.09 17.08
C GLU A 61 -14.52 -11.02 16.57
N THR A 62 -14.27 -9.74 16.87
CA THR A 62 -15.14 -8.64 16.45
C THR A 62 -14.89 -8.16 15.02
N LEU A 63 -13.71 -8.46 14.46
CA LEU A 63 -13.30 -8.08 13.11
C LEU A 63 -13.17 -9.31 12.21
N SER A 64 -13.60 -9.17 10.96
CA SER A 64 -13.33 -10.15 9.90
C SER A 64 -11.83 -10.33 9.63
N PHE A 65 -11.01 -9.32 9.95
CA PHE A 65 -9.56 -9.38 9.89
C PHE A 65 -8.90 -8.52 10.97
N SER A 66 -7.99 -9.10 11.75
CA SER A 66 -7.26 -8.42 12.84
C SER A 66 -5.74 -8.66 12.79
N GLY A 67 -5.23 -9.10 11.64
CA GLY A 67 -3.81 -9.35 11.39
C GLY A 67 -3.02 -8.08 11.07
N TRP A 68 -1.76 -8.28 10.69
CA TRP A 68 -0.89 -7.22 10.19
C TRP A 68 -1.16 -6.93 8.72
N ILE A 69 -1.17 -5.65 8.37
CA ILE A 69 -1.27 -5.14 7.00
C ILE A 69 -0.06 -4.27 6.76
N GLY A 70 0.61 -4.43 5.63
CA GLY A 70 1.83 -3.71 5.40
C GLY A 70 2.62 -4.22 4.21
N PHE A 71 3.86 -3.77 4.14
CA PHE A 71 4.83 -4.19 3.14
C PHE A 71 6.24 -4.24 3.74
N PHE A 72 7.10 -5.05 3.12
CA PHE A 72 8.54 -4.98 3.30
C PHE A 72 9.15 -4.19 2.14
N GLY A 73 10.03 -3.25 2.44
CA GLY A 73 10.84 -2.55 1.45
C GLY A 73 11.92 -3.46 0.88
N TYR A 74 12.38 -3.14 -0.34
CA TYR A 74 13.42 -3.92 -1.03
C TYR A 74 14.72 -4.00 -0.22
N GLU A 75 15.13 -2.88 0.38
CA GLU A 75 16.33 -2.75 1.19
C GLU A 75 16.30 -3.65 2.43
N PHE A 76 15.13 -3.81 3.06
CA PHE A 76 14.95 -4.72 4.20
C PHE A 76 15.16 -6.16 3.78
N LEU A 77 14.54 -6.58 2.67
CA LEU A 77 14.68 -7.92 2.14
C LEU A 77 16.13 -8.21 1.70
N ALA A 78 16.77 -7.28 1.02
CA ALA A 78 18.17 -7.40 0.59
C ALA A 78 19.13 -7.53 1.78
N THR A 79 18.97 -6.68 2.79
CA THR A 79 19.79 -6.73 4.02
C THR A 79 19.59 -8.06 4.75
N HIS A 80 18.34 -8.55 4.82
CA HIS A 80 18.05 -9.84 5.45
C HIS A 80 18.67 -11.03 4.71
N LEU A 81 18.82 -10.92 3.39
CA LEU A 81 19.55 -11.89 2.56
C LEU A 81 21.08 -11.73 2.62
N GLY A 82 21.60 -10.72 3.35
CA GLY A 82 23.03 -10.43 3.42
C GLY A 82 23.59 -9.78 2.14
N LEU A 83 22.74 -9.16 1.32
CA LEU A 83 23.16 -8.47 0.11
C LEU A 83 23.64 -7.06 0.42
N ASP A 84 24.79 -6.69 -0.15
CA ASP A 84 25.33 -5.34 -0.11
C ASP A 84 24.74 -4.50 -1.26
N LEU A 85 23.85 -3.57 -0.93
CA LEU A 85 23.21 -2.68 -1.91
C LEU A 85 24.12 -1.49 -2.21
N ARG A 86 24.58 -1.40 -3.45
CA ARG A 86 25.51 -0.36 -3.91
C ARG A 86 24.86 0.85 -4.59
N ALA A 87 23.58 0.74 -4.95
CA ALA A 87 22.85 1.84 -5.58
C ALA A 87 22.58 2.94 -4.57
N SER A 88 22.73 4.20 -4.97
CA SER A 88 22.36 5.34 -4.12
C SER A 88 20.84 5.38 -3.94
N ARG A 89 20.40 5.50 -2.69
CA ARG A 89 18.97 5.70 -2.38
C ARG A 89 18.60 7.15 -2.64
N ASP A 90 17.92 7.36 -3.75
CA ASP A 90 17.46 8.66 -4.24
C ASP A 90 15.96 8.91 -4.00
N VAL A 91 15.26 7.94 -3.38
CA VAL A 91 13.86 8.07 -2.94
C VAL A 91 13.73 7.63 -1.48
N ASP A 92 13.04 8.44 -0.68
CA ASP A 92 12.78 8.14 0.73
C ASP A 92 11.54 7.23 0.89
N VAL A 93 11.72 5.93 0.68
CA VAL A 93 10.70 4.89 0.96
C VAL A 93 11.11 4.10 2.20
N PRO A 94 10.27 3.97 3.25
CA PRO A 94 10.66 3.26 4.46
C PRO A 94 11.01 1.79 4.14
N SER A 95 11.86 1.19 4.98
CA SER A 95 12.27 -0.22 4.86
C SER A 95 11.11 -1.21 5.05
N GLY A 96 9.95 -0.70 5.41
CA GLY A 96 8.66 -1.37 5.39
C GLY A 96 7.70 -0.59 6.29
N TRP A 97 6.46 -1.02 6.33
CA TRP A 97 5.46 -0.44 7.22
C TRP A 97 4.42 -1.50 7.52
N PHE A 98 4.06 -1.67 8.79
CA PHE A 98 3.04 -2.63 9.22
C PHE A 98 2.12 -2.02 10.26
N ALA A 99 0.83 -2.30 10.12
CA ALA A 99 -0.17 -1.87 11.08
C ALA A 99 -1.28 -2.90 11.30
N ARG A 100 -1.90 -2.87 12.48
CA ARG A 100 -3.08 -3.69 12.80
C ARG A 100 -4.34 -2.82 12.85
N PRO A 101 -5.35 -3.08 12.00
CA PRO A 101 -6.54 -2.26 11.95
C PRO A 101 -7.41 -2.49 13.18
N ARG A 102 -8.18 -1.46 13.54
CA ARG A 102 -9.29 -1.61 14.49
C ARG A 102 -10.65 -1.43 13.86
N THR A 103 -10.69 -0.96 12.63
CA THR A 103 -11.90 -0.71 11.86
C THR A 103 -11.67 -1.15 10.42
N ILE A 104 -12.67 -1.83 9.85
CA ILE A 104 -12.67 -2.26 8.45
C ILE A 104 -13.99 -1.82 7.79
N ILE A 105 -13.86 -1.24 6.61
CA ILE A 105 -14.99 -0.87 5.75
C ILE A 105 -14.97 -1.79 4.53
N HIS A 106 -16.05 -2.53 4.35
CA HIS A 106 -16.27 -3.41 3.21
C HIS A 106 -17.13 -2.69 2.20
N LEU A 107 -16.55 -2.35 1.05
CA LEU A 107 -17.20 -1.69 -0.07
C LEU A 107 -17.62 -2.74 -1.10
N HIS A 108 -18.89 -3.13 -1.10
CA HIS A 108 -19.46 -4.00 -2.13
C HIS A 108 -20.30 -3.18 -3.12
N ALA A 109 -20.67 -3.80 -4.24
CA ALA A 109 -21.50 -3.17 -5.26
C ALA A 109 -22.91 -2.80 -4.76
N ASP A 110 -23.48 -3.63 -3.88
CA ASP A 110 -24.86 -3.50 -3.39
C ASP A 110 -24.96 -2.87 -1.98
N LYS A 111 -23.87 -2.83 -1.23
CA LYS A 111 -23.88 -2.38 0.18
C LYS A 111 -22.48 -2.07 0.70
N THR A 112 -22.46 -1.32 1.80
CA THR A 112 -21.25 -1.09 2.58
C THR A 112 -21.44 -1.66 3.98
N PHE A 113 -20.43 -2.37 4.49
CA PHE A 113 -20.38 -2.81 5.89
C PHE A 113 -19.23 -2.15 6.63
N ILE A 114 -19.46 -1.82 7.90
CA ILE A 114 -18.45 -1.27 8.79
C ILE A 114 -18.37 -2.13 10.04
N GLU A 115 -17.17 -2.62 10.32
CA GLU A 115 -16.81 -3.30 11.56
C GLU A 115 -15.76 -2.47 12.31
N SER A 116 -15.87 -2.42 13.63
CA SER A 116 -14.92 -1.70 14.47
C SER A 116 -14.90 -2.29 15.88
N THR A 117 -13.69 -2.37 16.44
CA THR A 117 -13.45 -2.67 17.87
C THR A 117 -13.66 -1.43 18.74
N LEU A 118 -13.76 -0.24 18.13
CA LEU A 118 -13.98 1.02 18.85
C LEU A 118 -15.47 1.26 19.10
N PRO A 119 -15.87 1.63 20.34
CA PRO A 119 -17.25 1.99 20.64
C PRO A 119 -17.76 3.10 19.73
N ASP A 120 -18.98 2.96 19.22
CA ASP A 120 -19.70 3.90 18.34
C ASP A 120 -19.03 4.28 17.01
N ARG A 121 -17.76 3.92 16.79
CA ARG A 121 -16.97 4.30 15.62
C ARG A 121 -17.62 3.89 14.30
N ALA A 122 -18.17 2.68 14.25
CA ALA A 122 -18.88 2.20 13.06
C ALA A 122 -20.14 3.03 12.74
N LYS A 123 -20.78 3.62 13.76
CA LYS A 123 -21.96 4.47 13.60
C LYS A 123 -21.53 5.87 13.14
N ASP A 124 -20.48 6.42 13.74
CA ASP A 124 -19.93 7.73 13.35
C ASP A 124 -19.48 7.74 11.89
N LEU A 125 -18.74 6.71 11.48
CA LEU A 125 -18.30 6.56 10.08
C LEU A 125 -19.48 6.42 9.12
N ALA A 126 -20.51 5.66 9.50
CA ALA A 126 -21.73 5.54 8.70
C ALA A 126 -22.40 6.91 8.48
N SER A 127 -22.49 7.73 9.52
CA SER A 127 -23.02 9.09 9.42
C SER A 127 -22.15 10.00 8.54
N SER A 128 -20.82 9.98 8.70
CA SER A 128 -19.91 10.79 7.88
C SER A 128 -19.97 10.42 6.39
N LEU A 129 -20.06 9.12 6.08
CA LEU A 129 -20.10 8.62 4.71
C LEU A 129 -21.44 8.92 4.02
N ALA A 130 -22.55 8.86 4.75
CA ALA A 130 -23.87 9.22 4.22
C ALA A 130 -23.91 10.68 3.73
N SER A 131 -23.30 11.60 4.50
CA SER A 131 -23.25 13.03 4.15
C SER A 131 -22.39 13.34 2.91
N PHE A 132 -21.43 12.47 2.55
CA PHE A 132 -20.48 12.73 1.47
C PHE A 132 -20.94 12.26 0.08
N SER A 133 -21.98 11.41 0.01
CA SER A 133 -22.54 10.88 -1.24
C SER A 133 -22.99 11.96 -2.25
N ALA A 134 -23.11 13.23 -1.83
CA ALA A 134 -23.63 14.32 -2.64
C ALA A 134 -22.58 15.19 -3.37
N GLN A 135 -21.28 15.10 -3.05
CA GLN A 135 -20.33 16.16 -3.44
C GLN A 135 -18.94 15.64 -3.81
N ARG A 136 -18.76 15.13 -5.03
CA ARG A 136 -17.50 15.25 -5.80
C ARG A 136 -17.70 14.80 -7.25
N LYS A 137 -17.94 15.74 -8.16
CA LYS A 137 -17.58 15.53 -9.58
C LYS A 137 -16.08 15.70 -9.68
N ALA A 138 -15.36 14.64 -10.04
CA ALA A 138 -13.92 14.69 -10.24
C ALA A 138 -13.61 15.60 -11.44
N ASN A 139 -13.08 16.79 -11.19
CA ASN A 139 -12.42 17.58 -12.25
C ASN A 139 -11.06 16.94 -12.52
N ARG A 140 -11.00 16.08 -13.54
CA ARG A 140 -9.73 15.58 -14.10
C ARG A 140 -9.00 16.74 -14.76
N LYS A 141 -8.03 17.35 -14.07
CA LYS A 141 -6.96 18.08 -14.75
C LYS A 141 -5.91 17.07 -15.17
N THR A 142 -6.08 16.47 -16.35
CA THR A 142 -4.98 15.81 -17.06
C THR A 142 -4.16 16.89 -17.74
N GLY A 143 -3.26 17.51 -17.00
CA GLY A 143 -2.18 18.28 -17.62
C GLY A 143 -1.19 17.29 -18.23
N ASP A 144 -0.92 17.44 -19.52
CA ASP A 144 0.17 16.74 -20.19
C ASP A 144 1.48 17.20 -19.54
N LYS A 145 2.04 16.37 -18.67
CA LYS A 145 3.25 16.67 -17.90
C LYS A 145 4.29 15.61 -18.16
N SER A 146 5.53 16.06 -18.29
CA SER A 146 6.67 15.22 -18.63
C SER A 146 6.86 14.10 -17.62
N ILE A 147 6.86 12.86 -18.13
CA ILE A 147 7.33 11.68 -17.42
C ILE A 147 8.85 11.64 -17.58
N THR A 148 9.57 11.47 -16.48
CA THR A 148 11.02 11.28 -16.47
C THR A 148 11.36 9.82 -16.21
N CYS A 149 12.51 9.37 -16.70
CA CYS A 149 13.08 8.06 -16.43
C CYS A 149 14.43 8.24 -15.74
N ASN A 150 14.74 7.41 -14.76
CA ASN A 150 16.03 7.47 -14.05
C ASN A 150 17.21 6.95 -14.90
N LEU A 151 16.95 6.24 -16.00
CA LEU A 151 17.95 5.71 -16.92
C LEU A 151 17.69 6.20 -18.34
N SER A 152 18.75 6.59 -19.05
CA SER A 152 18.74 6.75 -20.49
C SER A 152 18.74 5.39 -21.20
N PHE A 153 18.41 5.38 -22.50
CA PHE A 153 18.49 4.16 -23.31
C PHE A 153 19.91 3.55 -23.29
N GLU A 154 20.94 4.37 -23.49
CA GLU A 154 22.35 3.94 -23.49
C GLU A 154 22.76 3.33 -22.13
N GLN A 155 22.32 3.93 -21.02
CA GLN A 155 22.57 3.40 -19.68
C GLN A 155 21.87 2.05 -19.48
N TYR A 156 20.61 1.93 -19.90
CA TYR A 156 19.85 0.69 -19.81
C TYR A 156 20.45 -0.41 -20.69
N GLU A 157 20.83 -0.10 -21.92
CA GLU A 157 21.50 -1.02 -22.85
C GLU A 157 22.82 -1.55 -22.27
N GLY A 158 23.60 -0.69 -21.60
CA GLY A 158 24.81 -1.09 -20.90
C GLY A 158 24.56 -2.02 -19.70
N ILE A 159 23.47 -1.81 -18.94
CA ILE A 159 23.05 -2.75 -17.87
C ILE A 159 22.60 -4.08 -18.47
N PHE A 160 21.78 -4.02 -19.51
CA PHE A 160 21.26 -5.21 -20.20
C PHE A 160 22.38 -6.07 -20.77
N SER A 161 23.36 -5.46 -21.44
CA SER A 161 24.49 -6.19 -22.03
C SER A 161 25.30 -6.91 -20.96
N ARG A 162 25.59 -6.26 -19.82
CA ARG A 162 26.26 -6.91 -18.68
C ARG A 162 25.46 -8.07 -18.11
N ALA A 163 24.14 -7.91 -17.96
CA ALA A 163 23.28 -8.98 -17.49
C ALA A 163 23.23 -10.16 -18.48
N ARG A 164 23.24 -9.89 -19.78
CA ARG A 164 23.30 -10.92 -20.82
C ARG A 164 24.60 -11.71 -20.73
N GLU A 165 25.75 -11.05 -20.63
CA GLU A 165 27.04 -11.74 -20.51
C GLU A 165 27.09 -12.61 -19.25
N ALA A 166 26.64 -12.11 -18.09
CA ALA A 166 26.57 -12.91 -16.86
C ALA A 166 25.71 -14.19 -17.00
N ILE A 167 24.63 -14.13 -17.79
CA ILE A 167 23.81 -15.32 -18.09
C ILE A 167 24.54 -16.27 -19.04
N LEU A 168 25.20 -15.76 -20.08
CA LEU A 168 25.98 -16.57 -21.04
C LEU A 168 27.18 -17.26 -20.38
N ASP A 169 27.81 -16.59 -19.42
CA ASP A 169 28.91 -17.12 -18.60
C ASP A 169 28.43 -18.14 -17.55
N GLY A 170 27.11 -18.34 -17.42
CA GLY A 170 26.52 -19.32 -16.52
C GLY A 170 26.45 -18.89 -15.06
N GLU A 171 26.62 -17.59 -14.74
CA GLU A 171 26.54 -17.09 -13.36
C GLU A 171 25.12 -17.20 -12.79
N THR A 172 24.11 -17.00 -13.65
CA THR A 172 22.70 -17.14 -13.29
C THR A 172 21.86 -17.46 -14.52
N TYR A 173 20.69 -18.05 -14.29
CA TYR A 173 19.74 -18.34 -15.37
C TYR A 173 18.95 -17.10 -15.82
N GLN A 174 18.62 -16.20 -14.89
CA GLN A 174 17.76 -15.05 -15.18
C GLN A 174 18.09 -13.86 -14.27
N ILE A 175 18.07 -12.66 -14.85
CA ILE A 175 18.20 -11.37 -14.16
C ILE A 175 16.97 -10.52 -14.48
N LYS A 176 16.35 -9.93 -13.46
CA LYS A 176 15.26 -8.96 -13.63
C LYS A 176 15.81 -7.55 -13.45
N ILE A 177 15.85 -6.79 -14.55
CA ILE A 177 16.29 -5.38 -14.56
C ILE A 177 15.04 -4.50 -14.46
N SER A 178 15.13 -3.43 -13.69
CA SER A 178 14.06 -2.43 -13.53
C SER A 178 14.60 -1.01 -13.74
N GLN A 179 13.74 -0.14 -14.25
CA GLN A 179 13.96 1.31 -14.33
C GLN A 179 12.75 2.02 -13.70
N ARG A 180 12.97 3.23 -13.20
CA ARG A 180 11.96 4.02 -12.49
C ARG A 180 11.50 5.17 -13.36
N PHE A 181 10.18 5.30 -13.46
CA PHE A 181 9.53 6.43 -14.12
C PHE A 181 8.84 7.30 -13.07
N GLU A 182 8.93 8.61 -13.24
CA GLU A 182 8.38 9.58 -12.30
C GLU A 182 7.60 10.67 -13.03
N SER A 183 6.62 11.23 -12.34
CA SER A 183 5.86 12.38 -12.82
C SER A 183 5.54 13.29 -11.64
N SER A 184 5.58 14.60 -11.86
CA SER A 184 5.21 15.62 -10.86
C SER A 184 3.69 15.77 -10.67
N ASN A 185 2.91 14.77 -11.09
CA ASN A 185 1.47 14.76 -10.95
C ASN A 185 1.08 14.49 -9.49
N GLY A 186 0.54 15.50 -8.81
CA GLY A 186 -0.18 15.33 -7.55
C GLY A 186 -1.54 14.68 -7.81
N ILE A 187 -1.56 13.36 -8.00
CA ILE A 187 -2.80 12.58 -8.17
C ILE A 187 -3.29 12.18 -6.78
N ASP A 188 -4.59 12.36 -6.52
CA ASP A 188 -5.22 11.82 -5.33
C ASP A 188 -5.11 10.27 -5.35
N PRO A 189 -4.43 9.64 -4.38
CA PRO A 189 -4.25 8.18 -4.36
C PRO A 189 -5.57 7.40 -4.40
N LEU A 190 -6.66 7.93 -3.82
CA LEU A 190 -7.98 7.28 -3.85
C LEU A 190 -8.65 7.34 -5.22
N LEU A 191 -8.34 8.36 -6.03
CA LEU A 191 -8.83 8.45 -7.40
C LEU A 191 -7.97 7.62 -8.36
N SER A 192 -6.73 7.34 -7.99
CA SER A 192 -5.79 6.54 -8.80
C SER A 192 -5.90 5.03 -8.57
N PHE A 193 -6.39 4.61 -7.41
CA PHE A 193 -6.60 3.21 -7.03
C PHE A 193 -7.84 2.63 -7.71
#